data_AF-A0A7S3J3M3-F1
#
_entry.id   AF-A0A7S3J3M3-F1
#
_cell.length_a   1.000
_cell.length_b   1.000
_cell.length_c   1.000
_cell.angle_alpha   90.00
_cell.angle_beta   90.00
_cell.angle_gamma   90.00
#
_symmetry.space_group_name_H-M   'P 1'
#
loop_
_entity.id
_entity.type
_entity.pdbx_description
1 polymer ?
#
loop_
_entity_poly.entity_id
_entity_poly.type
_entity_poly.pdbx_seq_one_letter_code
_entity_poly.pdbx_strand_id
1 'polypeptide(L)'
;SLAENSLDLVIVTNFDSTDIDIAKREAIIITGRVHPGETNSSFIVEGILNFLVSEAEEAKQLRDKYVFKIIPILNPDGVVIGNYRCSLSGQDLNRQWIGATSRVFPEIYYTKQTFKKTLDSRKIFM
;
A
#
# COMPACT_ATOMS: atom_id res chain seq x y z
N SER A 1 4.59 -10.92 -6.62
CA SER A 1 3.43 -11.79 -6.34
C SER A 1 3.79 -13.24 -6.69
N LEU A 2 2.84 -14.18 -6.72
CA LEU A 2 3.12 -15.58 -7.11
C LEU A 2 3.56 -15.72 -8.57
N ALA A 3 2.98 -14.94 -9.48
CA ALA A 3 3.39 -14.87 -10.89
C ALA A 3 4.42 -13.76 -11.16
N GLU A 4 5.17 -13.35 -10.15
CA GLU A 4 6.25 -12.35 -10.26
C GLU A 4 5.81 -10.95 -10.74
N ASN A 5 4.50 -10.65 -10.75
CA ASN A 5 4.03 -9.28 -10.93
C ASN A 5 4.48 -8.41 -9.74
N SER A 6 4.86 -7.17 -10.06
CA SER A 6 5.30 -6.18 -9.07
C SER A 6 4.17 -5.84 -8.09
N LEU A 7 4.57 -5.63 -6.84
CA LEU A 7 3.70 -5.13 -5.79
C LEU A 7 4.25 -3.78 -5.33
N ASP A 8 3.79 -2.72 -6.00
CA ASP A 8 4.39 -1.40 -5.85
C ASP A 8 4.02 -0.74 -4.50
N LEU A 9 5.03 -0.16 -3.86
CA LEU A 9 4.87 0.71 -2.69
C LEU A 9 5.17 2.14 -3.10
N VAL A 10 4.12 2.95 -3.21
CA VAL A 10 4.23 4.38 -3.48
C VAL A 10 4.41 5.11 -2.17
N ILE A 11 5.44 5.95 -2.08
CA ILE A 11 5.71 6.78 -0.90
C ILE A 11 5.49 8.24 -1.27
N VAL A 12 4.60 8.93 -0.56
CA VAL A 12 4.32 10.35 -0.77
C VAL A 12 4.50 11.10 0.55
N THR A 13 5.27 12.18 0.51
CA THR A 13 5.60 13.08 1.62
C THR A 13 6.01 14.43 1.01
N ASN A 14 6.23 15.49 1.80
CA ASN A 14 6.65 16.77 1.21
C ASN A 14 7.97 16.58 0.42
N PHE A 15 7.93 17.03 -0.85
CA PHE A 15 8.97 16.86 -1.87
C PHE A 15 10.26 17.64 -1.59
N ASP A 16 10.18 18.70 -0.79
CA ASP A 16 11.30 19.59 -0.47
C ASP A 16 11.92 19.28 0.90
N SER A 17 11.41 18.27 1.61
CA SER A 17 11.84 17.95 2.97
C SER A 17 13.13 17.14 3.01
N THR A 18 13.97 17.43 4.00
CA THR A 18 15.18 16.63 4.26
C THR A 18 14.83 15.26 4.84
N ASP A 19 15.73 14.29 4.70
CA ASP A 19 15.58 12.96 5.31
C ASP A 19 15.39 13.05 6.84
N ILE A 20 16.05 14.02 7.49
CA ILE A 20 15.96 14.27 8.93
C ILE A 20 14.55 14.70 9.32
N ASP A 21 13.91 15.54 8.52
CA ASP A 21 12.55 16.00 8.79
C ASP A 21 11.51 14.92 8.48
N ILE A 22 11.70 14.19 7.38
CA ILE A 22 10.88 13.03 7.02
C ILE A 22 10.94 11.93 8.09
N ALA A 23 12.10 11.73 8.73
CA ALA A 23 12.27 10.74 9.78
C ALA A 23 11.40 11.01 11.03
N LYS A 24 11.03 12.26 11.30
CA LYS A 24 10.20 12.66 12.45
C LYS A 24 8.70 12.47 12.22
N ARG A 25 8.27 12.31 10.97
CA ARG A 25 6.86 12.23 10.57
C ARG A 25 6.25 10.86 10.90
N GLU A 26 5.00 10.88 11.35
CA GLU A 26 4.16 9.68 11.45
C GLU A 26 3.83 9.14 10.04
N ALA A 27 3.49 7.85 9.93
CA ALA A 27 3.12 7.25 8.65
C ALA A 27 1.62 6.96 8.56
N ILE A 28 1.08 7.10 7.36
CA ILE A 28 -0.27 6.63 6.99
C ILE A 28 -0.08 5.53 5.94
N ILE A 29 -0.65 4.35 6.20
CA ILE A 29 -0.56 3.21 5.30
C ILE A 29 -1.92 2.98 4.64
N ILE A 30 -1.93 2.84 3.31
CA ILE A 30 -3.15 2.59 2.53
C ILE A 30 -2.90 1.39 1.62
N THR A 31 -3.80 0.41 1.63
CA THR A 31 -3.77 -0.71 0.68
C THR A 31 -5.04 -0.74 -0.15
N GLY A 32 -4.89 -0.82 -1.46
CA GLY A 32 -5.99 -1.00 -2.40
C GLY A 32 -6.11 -2.42 -2.92
N ARG A 33 -7.33 -2.80 -3.29
CA ARG A 33 -7.64 -3.91 -4.20
C ARG A 33 -7.02 -5.25 -3.81
N VAL A 34 -7.27 -5.68 -2.57
CA VAL A 34 -6.94 -7.03 -2.09
C VAL A 34 -7.77 -8.11 -2.77
N HIS A 35 -9.05 -7.82 -3.02
CA HIS A 35 -9.88 -8.63 -3.90
C HIS A 35 -9.82 -8.01 -5.31
N PRO A 36 -9.42 -8.78 -6.34
CA PRO A 36 -9.16 -8.21 -7.65
C PRO A 36 -10.36 -7.55 -8.35
N GLY A 37 -11.56 -8.11 -8.13
CA GLY A 37 -12.82 -7.65 -8.72
C GLY A 37 -13.38 -6.37 -8.10
N GLU A 38 -12.85 -5.91 -6.96
CA GLU A 38 -13.23 -4.66 -6.30
C GLU A 38 -12.52 -3.46 -6.98
N THR A 39 -12.81 -3.26 -8.28
CA THR A 39 -12.12 -2.29 -9.14
C THR A 39 -12.30 -0.84 -8.68
N ASN A 40 -13.41 -0.54 -8.00
CA ASN A 40 -13.68 0.73 -7.34
C ASN A 40 -12.55 1.15 -6.37
N SER A 41 -11.87 0.18 -5.74
CA SER A 41 -10.73 0.47 -4.87
C SER A 41 -9.57 1.16 -5.61
N SER A 42 -9.31 0.79 -6.87
CA SER A 42 -8.28 1.45 -7.68
C SER A 42 -8.61 2.91 -7.97
N PHE A 43 -9.86 3.23 -8.30
CA PHE A 43 -10.29 4.61 -8.55
C PHE A 43 -10.19 5.48 -7.28
N ILE A 44 -10.50 4.92 -6.12
CA ILE A 44 -10.33 5.63 -4.83
C ILE A 44 -8.85 5.90 -4.57
N VAL A 45 -7.97 4.90 -4.72
CA VAL A 45 -6.53 5.09 -4.50
C VAL A 45 -5.92 6.07 -5.52
N GLU A 46 -6.35 6.02 -6.78
CA GLU A 46 -5.96 6.99 -7.80
C GLU A 46 -6.35 8.41 -7.40
N GLY A 47 -7.60 8.61 -6.93
CA GLY A 47 -8.05 9.91 -6.42
C GLY A 47 -7.24 10.41 -5.23
N ILE A 48 -6.92 9.52 -4.28
CA ILE A 48 -6.07 9.84 -3.13
C ILE A 48 -4.67 10.27 -3.61
N LEU A 49 -4.06 9.52 -4.53
CA LEU A 49 -2.73 9.85 -5.05
C LEU A 49 -2.74 11.20 -5.77
N ASN A 50 -3.71 11.43 -6.67
CA ASN A 50 -3.87 12.68 -7.39
C ASN A 50 -4.03 13.87 -6.45
N PHE A 51 -4.82 13.72 -5.38
CA PHE A 51 -4.94 14.75 -4.36
C PHE A 51 -3.62 14.97 -3.60
N LEU A 52 -2.99 13.89 -3.13
CA LEU A 52 -1.75 13.96 -2.35
C LEU A 52 -0.57 14.52 -3.13
N VAL A 53 -0.55 14.47 -4.46
CA VAL A 53 0.51 15.09 -5.29
C VAL A 53 0.11 16.46 -5.85
N SER A 54 -1.11 16.92 -5.57
CA SER A 54 -1.59 18.21 -6.05
C SER A 54 -0.97 19.41 -5.32
N GLU A 55 -1.21 20.59 -5.89
CA GLU A 55 -0.84 21.89 -5.33
C GLU A 55 -1.81 22.40 -4.25
N ALA A 56 -2.86 21.64 -3.92
CA ALA A 56 -3.81 22.00 -2.87
C ALA A 56 -3.09 22.21 -1.54
N GLU A 57 -3.49 23.26 -0.81
CA GLU A 57 -2.87 23.65 0.44
C GLU A 57 -3.04 22.55 1.50
N GLU A 58 -4.21 21.92 1.54
CA GLU A 58 -4.50 20.79 2.43
C GLU A 58 -3.61 19.58 2.11
N ALA A 59 -3.32 19.32 0.83
CA ALA A 59 -2.42 18.24 0.43
C ALA A 59 -0.98 18.52 0.88
N LYS A 60 -0.51 19.78 0.76
CA LYS A 60 0.80 20.22 1.25
C LYS A 60 0.90 20.04 2.76
N GLN A 61 -0.10 20.51 3.52
CA GLN A 61 -0.15 20.35 4.98
C GLN A 61 -0.14 18.88 5.41
N LEU A 62 -0.83 18.00 4.69
CA LEU A 62 -0.78 16.56 4.95
C LEU A 62 0.62 15.99 4.67
N ARG A 63 1.24 16.36 3.55
CA ARG A 63 2.61 15.96 3.17
C ARG A 63 3.67 16.46 4.16
N ASP A 64 3.43 17.59 4.83
CA ASP A 64 4.30 18.12 5.89
C ASP A 64 4.24 17.34 7.20
N LYS A 65 3.11 16.67 7.44
CA LYS A 65 2.87 15.96 8.70
C LYS A 65 3.10 14.46 8.60
N TYR A 66 2.81 13.87 7.45
CA TYR A 66 2.76 12.42 7.28
C TYR A 66 3.63 11.92 6.13
N VAL A 67 4.14 10.70 6.29
CA VAL A 67 4.62 9.87 5.18
C VAL A 67 3.51 8.89 4.80
N PHE A 68 2.94 9.09 3.61
CA PHE A 68 1.97 8.16 3.04
C PHE A 68 2.71 7.00 2.38
N LYS A 69 2.33 5.77 2.73
CA LYS A 69 2.85 4.52 2.17
C LYS A 69 1.67 3.74 1.58
N ILE A 70 1.57 3.75 0.26
CA ILE A 70 0.37 3.32 -0.46
C ILE A 70 0.72 2.12 -1.34
N ILE A 71 -0.03 1.03 -1.19
CA ILE A 71 0.02 -0.13 -2.09
C ILE A 71 -1.25 -0.08 -2.94
N PRO A 72 -1.20 0.37 -4.21
CA PRO A 72 -2.42 0.59 -4.99
C PRO A 72 -3.18 -0.68 -5.33
N ILE A 73 -2.46 -1.78 -5.56
CA ILE A 73 -3.03 -3.08 -5.88
C ILE A 73 -2.29 -4.13 -5.07
N LEU A 74 -2.96 -4.67 -4.05
CA LEU A 74 -2.40 -5.71 -3.18
C LEU A 74 -2.45 -7.12 -3.81
N ASN A 75 -3.29 -7.32 -4.84
CA ASN A 75 -3.44 -8.61 -5.53
C ASN A 75 -3.27 -8.47 -7.05
N PRO A 76 -2.06 -8.14 -7.54
CA PRO A 76 -1.83 -7.87 -8.96
C PRO A 76 -2.11 -9.11 -9.82
N ASP A 77 -1.73 -10.30 -9.35
CA ASP A 77 -1.94 -11.52 -10.14
C ASP A 77 -3.42 -11.80 -10.36
N GLY A 78 -4.23 -11.74 -9.30
CA GLY A 78 -5.66 -11.95 -9.40
C GLY A 78 -6.33 -10.92 -10.31
N VAL A 79 -5.79 -9.69 -10.39
CA VAL A 79 -6.27 -8.66 -11.32
C VAL A 79 -5.94 -9.04 -12.76
N VAL A 80 -4.69 -9.43 -13.02
CA VAL A 80 -4.22 -9.81 -14.36
C VAL A 80 -5.04 -10.97 -14.94
N ILE A 81 -5.38 -11.97 -14.11
CA ILE A 81 -6.14 -13.14 -14.57
C ILE A 81 -7.67 -12.97 -14.51
N GLY A 82 -8.16 -11.82 -14.07
CA GLY A 82 -9.60 -11.54 -14.00
C GLY A 82 -10.36 -12.31 -12.90
N ASN A 83 -9.70 -12.66 -11.80
CA ASN A 83 -10.38 -13.19 -10.63
C ASN A 83 -11.31 -12.15 -10.01
N TYR A 84 -12.29 -12.61 -9.21
CA TYR A 84 -13.08 -11.70 -8.39
C TYR A 84 -12.48 -11.51 -6.99
N ARG A 85 -12.23 -12.61 -6.27
CA ARG A 85 -11.87 -12.57 -4.84
C ARG A 85 -10.44 -13.03 -4.53
N CYS A 86 -10.00 -14.11 -5.16
CA CYS A 86 -8.79 -14.83 -4.74
C CYS A 86 -7.54 -14.42 -5.53
N SER A 87 -6.37 -14.68 -4.97
CA SER A 87 -5.09 -14.67 -5.72
C SER A 87 -4.94 -15.94 -6.57
N LEU A 88 -3.77 -16.14 -7.20
CA LEU A 88 -3.47 -17.34 -7.99
C LEU A 88 -3.47 -18.64 -7.19
N SER A 89 -3.27 -18.59 -5.87
CA SER A 89 -3.39 -19.78 -5.03
C SER A 89 -4.85 -20.20 -4.78
N GLY A 90 -5.82 -19.48 -5.35
CA GLY A 90 -7.25 -19.74 -5.16
C GLY A 90 -7.77 -19.35 -3.76
N GLN A 91 -6.95 -18.65 -2.97
CA GLN A 91 -7.28 -18.24 -1.60
C GLN A 91 -7.55 -16.74 -1.50
N ASP A 92 -8.38 -16.37 -0.53
CA ASP A 92 -8.64 -14.98 -0.15
C ASP A 92 -7.43 -14.42 0.62
N LEU A 93 -6.72 -13.46 0.01
CA LEU A 93 -5.54 -12.82 0.62
C LEU A 93 -5.87 -12.10 1.92
N ASN A 94 -7.08 -11.55 2.05
CA ASN A 94 -7.52 -10.85 3.26
C ASN A 94 -7.90 -11.82 4.41
N ARG A 95 -7.57 -13.11 4.28
CA ARG A 95 -7.62 -14.13 5.35
C ARG A 95 -6.24 -14.67 5.71
N GLN A 96 -5.17 -14.23 5.05
CA GLN A 96 -3.83 -14.81 5.20
C GLN A 96 -2.89 -13.97 6.09
N TRP A 97 -3.39 -12.93 6.75
CA TRP A 97 -2.57 -12.01 7.55
C TRP A 97 -1.85 -12.65 8.74
N ILE A 98 -2.27 -13.81 9.25
CA ILE A 98 -1.58 -14.48 10.37
C ILE A 98 -0.45 -15.37 9.85
N GLY A 99 -0.78 -16.33 8.97
CA GLY A 99 0.12 -17.40 8.51
C GLY A 99 0.80 -17.19 7.15
N ALA A 100 0.79 -15.99 6.57
CA ALA A 100 1.42 -15.74 5.28
C ALA A 100 2.93 -16.06 5.28
N THR A 101 3.38 -16.75 4.23
CA THR A 101 4.81 -17.03 3.95
C THR A 101 5.18 -16.44 2.59
N SER A 102 6.48 -16.17 2.37
CA SER A 102 6.97 -15.65 1.08
C SER A 102 6.70 -16.56 -0.10
N ARG A 103 6.48 -17.87 0.12
CA ARG A 103 6.27 -18.86 -0.95
C ARG A 103 4.82 -19.01 -1.37
N VAL A 104 3.87 -18.83 -0.44
CA VAL A 104 2.45 -19.11 -0.69
C VAL A 104 1.62 -17.83 -0.80
N PHE A 105 1.95 -16.81 0.00
CA PHE A 105 1.25 -15.52 0.03
C PHE A 105 2.27 -14.37 0.07
N PRO A 106 3.15 -14.26 -0.95
CA PRO A 106 4.21 -13.26 -0.98
C PRO A 106 3.67 -11.84 -0.79
N GLU A 107 2.51 -11.52 -1.35
CA GLU A 107 1.89 -10.19 -1.29
C GLU A 107 1.63 -9.78 0.16
N ILE A 108 0.98 -10.65 0.93
CA ILE A 108 0.69 -10.41 2.34
C ILE A 108 1.96 -10.49 3.18
N TYR A 109 2.85 -11.43 2.89
CA TYR A 109 4.10 -11.61 3.63
C TYR A 109 5.00 -10.36 3.56
N TYR A 110 5.25 -9.83 2.37
CA TYR A 110 6.09 -8.64 2.20
C TYR A 110 5.38 -7.37 2.66
N THR A 111 4.06 -7.26 2.48
CA THR A 111 3.28 -6.14 3.02
C THR A 111 3.38 -6.06 4.55
N LYS A 112 3.21 -7.20 5.26
CA LYS A 112 3.39 -7.26 6.72
C LYS A 112 4.79 -6.83 7.15
N GLN A 113 5.83 -7.26 6.43
CA GLN A 113 7.20 -6.86 6.73
C GLN A 113 7.40 -5.36 6.56
N THR A 114 6.85 -4.76 5.50
CA THR A 114 6.87 -3.31 5.28
C THR A 114 6.18 -2.57 6.42
N PHE A 115 5.04 -3.09 6.90
CA PHE A 115 4.31 -2.47 8.01
C PHE A 115 5.11 -2.56 9.31
N LYS A 116 5.67 -3.73 9.61
CA LYS A 116 6.52 -3.94 10.78
C LYS A 116 7.74 -3.01 10.76
N LYS A 117 8.49 -2.98 9.66
CA LYS A 117 9.65 -2.08 9.49
C LYS A 117 9.27 -0.61 9.67
N THR A 118 8.08 -0.24 9.19
CA THR A 118 7.58 1.14 9.38
C THR A 118 7.29 1.39 10.86
N LEU A 119 6.64 0.45 11.55
CA LEU A 119 6.25 0.57 12.95
C LEU A 119 7.46 0.66 13.87
N ASP A 120 8.51 -0.10 13.56
CA ASP A 120 9.78 -0.09 14.28
C ASP A 120 10.48 1.28 14.18
N SER A 121 10.16 2.10 13.18
CA SER A 121 10.79 3.41 12.93
C SER A 121 9.94 4.63 13.31
N ARG A 122 8.61 4.50 13.34
CA ARG A 122 7.66 5.62 13.54
C ARG A 122 6.26 5.09 13.86
N LYS A 123 5.42 5.95 14.45
CA LYS A 123 4.00 5.66 14.65
C LYS A 123 3.25 5.59 13.32
N ILE A 124 2.28 4.67 13.22
CA ILE A 124 1.48 4.41 12.03
C ILE A 124 -0.01 4.62 12.31
N PHE A 125 -0.71 5.15 11.32
CA PHE A 125 -2.16 5.01 11.14
C PHE A 125 -2.43 4.12 9.92
N MET A 126 -3.41 3.23 10.03
CA MET A 126 -3.87 2.35 8.95
C MET A 126 -5.38 2.50 8.79
#